data_AF-A0A177EMH4-F1
#
_entry.id   AF-A0A177EMH4-F1
#
_cell.length_a   1.000
_cell.length_b   1.000
_cell.length_c   1.000
_cell.angle_alpha   90.00
_cell.angle_beta   90.00
_cell.angle_gamma   90.00
#
_symmetry.space_group_name_H-M   'P 1'
#
loop_
_entity.id
_entity.type
_entity.pdbx_description
1 polymer ?
#
loop_
_entity_poly.entity_id
_entity_poly.type
_entity_poly.pdbx_seq_one_letter_code
_entity_poly.pdbx_strand_id
1 'polypeptide(L)'
;MPSMYTAVYSHKNALIYESEAVGISRMLAHSAVEIMSCEIKESKEHLFIKIVEYNGLKVSGLLLENGYRVLCVFQSGESEKKEMEEVGNMFRQKVLQGEFNRFEF
;
A
#
# COMPACT_ATOMS: atom_id res chain seq x y z
N MET A 1 -4.16 9.46 -12.78
CA MET A 1 -2.81 8.94 -13.10
C MET A 1 -2.58 7.74 -12.21
N PRO A 2 -1.91 6.67 -12.69
CA PRO A 2 -1.56 5.54 -11.83
C PRO A 2 -0.59 5.98 -10.72
N SER A 3 -0.61 5.25 -9.61
CA SER A 3 0.29 5.38 -8.48
C SER A 3 1.73 5.27 -8.95
N MET A 4 2.57 6.13 -8.38
CA MET A 4 3.98 6.20 -8.71
C MET A 4 4.78 5.07 -8.08
N TYR A 5 4.27 4.51 -6.99
CA TYR A 5 4.95 3.49 -6.21
C TYR A 5 3.92 2.66 -5.45
N THR A 6 4.11 1.35 -5.44
CA THR A 6 3.33 0.40 -4.64
C THR A 6 4.27 -0.43 -3.79
N ALA A 7 3.94 -0.60 -2.51
CA ALA A 7 4.61 -1.54 -1.62
C ALA A 7 3.60 -2.44 -0.93
N VAL A 8 3.97 -3.71 -0.76
CA VAL A 8 3.17 -4.68 -0.01
C VAL A 8 3.97 -5.21 1.16
N TYR A 9 3.38 -5.11 2.34
CA TYR A 9 3.92 -5.61 3.59
C TYR A 9 3.08 -6.78 4.07
N SER A 10 3.75 -7.80 4.59
CA SER A 10 3.08 -8.91 5.26
C SER A 10 2.44 -8.48 6.59
N HIS A 11 1.64 -9.37 7.17
CA HIS A 11 1.07 -9.19 8.51
C HIS A 11 2.12 -8.90 9.60
N LYS A 12 3.39 -9.32 9.40
CA LYS A 12 4.52 -9.04 10.30
C LYS A 12 5.32 -7.78 9.97
N ASN A 13 4.79 -6.90 9.12
CA ASN A 13 5.47 -5.69 8.63
C ASN A 13 6.76 -5.96 7.83
N ALA A 14 6.99 -7.19 7.37
CA ALA A 14 8.06 -7.46 6.41
C ALA A 14 7.64 -7.01 5.00
N LEU A 15 8.48 -6.25 4.32
CA LEU A 15 8.29 -5.86 2.91
C LEU A 15 8.38 -7.12 2.04
N ILE A 16 7.32 -7.39 1.28
CA ILE A 16 7.19 -8.56 0.39
C ILE A 16 7.36 -8.14 -1.08
N TYR A 17 6.91 -6.94 -1.41
CA TYR A 17 6.96 -6.42 -2.76
C TYR A 17 7.12 -4.90 -2.73
N GLU A 18 7.91 -4.37 -3.65
CA GLU A 18 7.94 -2.97 -4.03
C GLU A 18 8.00 -2.85 -5.56
N SER A 19 7.25 -1.92 -6.14
CA SER A 19 7.44 -1.54 -7.55
C SER A 19 8.75 -0.76 -7.71
N GLU A 20 9.22 -0.58 -8.96
CA GLU A 20 10.46 0.16 -9.23
C GLU A 20 10.55 1.48 -8.44
N ALA A 21 11.63 1.60 -7.67
CA ALA A 21 11.74 2.60 -6.62
C ALA A 21 12.40 3.89 -7.13
N VAL A 22 11.78 5.03 -6.85
CA VAL A 22 12.41 6.36 -6.95
C VAL A 22 12.43 7.00 -5.56
N GLY A 23 13.59 6.98 -4.90
CA GLY A 23 13.92 7.77 -3.71
C GLY A 23 12.84 7.85 -2.61
N ILE A 24 12.26 9.04 -2.44
CA ILE A 24 11.42 9.43 -1.29
C ILE A 24 10.13 8.60 -1.15
N SER A 25 9.61 8.03 -2.24
CA SER A 25 8.36 7.24 -2.22
C SER A 25 8.46 6.01 -1.31
N ARG A 26 9.62 5.32 -1.30
CA ARG A 26 9.86 4.17 -0.43
C ARG A 26 9.85 4.57 1.04
N MET A 27 10.49 5.70 1.37
CA MET A 27 10.55 6.23 2.73
C MET A 27 9.13 6.59 3.21
N LEU A 28 8.36 7.31 2.40
CA LEU A 28 6.99 7.70 2.74
C LEU A 28 6.08 6.48 2.95
N ALA A 29 6.18 5.47 2.08
CA ALA A 29 5.43 4.23 2.26
C ALA A 29 5.83 3.50 3.54
N HIS A 30 7.12 3.41 3.86
CA HIS A 30 7.57 2.77 5.09
C HIS A 30 7.01 3.45 6.35
N SER A 31 7.08 4.78 6.41
CA SER A 31 6.48 5.54 7.51
C SER A 31 4.96 5.34 7.60
N ALA A 32 4.26 5.26 6.47
CA ALA A 32 2.82 5.04 6.46
C ALA A 32 2.41 3.65 7.00
N VAL A 33 3.24 2.59 6.83
CA VAL A 33 2.95 1.27 7.43
C VAL A 33 2.88 1.35 8.94
N GLU A 34 3.80 2.09 9.55
CA GLU A 34 3.89 2.22 11.00
C GLU A 34 2.67 2.94 11.56
N ILE A 35 2.27 4.05 10.92
CA ILE A 35 1.07 4.82 11.28
C ILE A 35 -0.18 3.94 11.13
N MET A 36 -0.34 3.29 9.99
CA MET A 36 -1.47 2.38 9.73
C MET A 36 -1.52 1.23 10.75
N SER A 37 -0.36 0.74 11.22
CA SER A 37 -0.30 -0.31 12.25
C SER A 37 -0.81 0.17 13.63
N CYS A 38 -0.73 1.46 13.92
CA CYS A 38 -1.34 2.06 15.10
C CYS A 38 -2.86 2.18 14.92
N GLU A 39 -3.32 2.69 13.79
CA GLU A 39 -4.75 2.93 13.51
C GLU A 39 -5.58 1.64 13.43
N ILE A 40 -5.02 0.54 12.89
CA ILE A 40 -5.70 -0.77 12.83
C ILE A 40 -6.05 -1.31 14.22
N LYS A 41 -5.31 -0.95 15.26
CA LYS A 41 -5.64 -1.38 16.64
C LYS A 41 -6.89 -0.68 17.17
N GLU A 42 -7.24 0.45 16.59
CA GLU A 42 -8.29 1.36 17.08
C GLU A 42 -9.51 1.39 16.15
N SER A 43 -9.38 0.93 14.91
CA SER A 43 -10.41 1.00 13.86
C SER A 43 -10.65 -0.34 13.16
N LYS A 44 -11.89 -0.55 12.68
CA LYS A 44 -12.26 -1.66 11.77
C LYS A 44 -12.12 -1.28 10.29
N GLU A 45 -11.49 -0.14 10.00
CA GLU A 45 -11.30 0.30 8.63
C GLU A 45 -10.28 -0.56 7.89
N HIS A 46 -10.61 -0.86 6.64
CA HIS A 46 -9.74 -1.63 5.74
C HIS A 46 -9.06 -0.74 4.71
N LEU A 47 -9.50 0.50 4.54
CA LEU A 47 -8.98 1.46 3.56
C LEU A 47 -8.64 2.76 4.26
N PHE A 48 -7.41 3.19 4.10
CA PHE A 48 -6.81 4.34 4.75
C PHE A 48 -6.36 5.31 3.65
N ILE A 49 -7.09 6.40 3.48
CA ILE A 49 -6.78 7.39 2.44
C ILE A 49 -5.93 8.48 3.04
N LYS A 50 -4.82 8.81 2.37
CA LYS A 50 -3.91 9.89 2.73
C LYS A 50 -3.42 9.77 4.19
N ILE A 51 -2.78 8.63 4.49
CA ILE A 51 -2.09 8.36 5.76
C ILE A 51 -0.95 9.38 5.96
N VAL A 52 -0.21 9.67 4.89
CA VAL A 52 0.89 10.64 4.86
C VAL A 52 0.74 11.53 3.64
N GLU A 53 0.99 12.84 3.79
CA GLU A 53 1.13 13.79 2.68
C GLU A 53 2.43 14.59 2.83
N TYR A 54 3.28 14.55 1.81
CA TYR A 54 4.57 15.24 1.81
C TYR A 54 4.94 15.73 0.40
N ASN A 55 5.18 17.03 0.24
CA ASN A 55 5.55 17.65 -1.05
C ASN A 55 4.61 17.27 -2.22
N GLY A 56 3.30 17.20 -1.95
CA GLY A 56 2.29 16.81 -2.94
C GLY A 56 2.20 15.30 -3.21
N LEU A 57 3.10 14.49 -2.64
CA LEU A 57 2.98 13.04 -2.62
C LEU A 57 2.08 12.61 -1.47
N LYS A 58 1.16 11.68 -1.75
CA LYS A 58 0.22 11.14 -0.77
C LYS A 58 0.37 9.64 -0.69
N VAL A 59 0.34 9.10 0.51
CA VAL A 59 0.36 7.65 0.73
C VAL A 59 -1.00 7.20 1.22
N SER A 60 -1.61 6.27 0.49
CA SER A 60 -2.84 5.60 0.90
C SER A 60 -2.59 4.11 1.07
N GLY A 61 -3.36 3.47 1.93
CA GLY A 61 -3.16 2.10 2.34
C GLY A 61 -4.43 1.27 2.39
N LEU A 62 -4.28 -0.03 2.16
CA LEU A 62 -5.35 -1.01 2.23
C LEU A 62 -4.90 -2.20 3.07
N LEU A 63 -5.68 -2.52 4.10
CA LEU A 63 -5.52 -3.72 4.91
C LEU A 63 -6.35 -4.84 4.29
N LEU A 64 -5.66 -5.89 3.82
CA LEU A 64 -6.28 -7.11 3.33
C LEU A 64 -6.73 -8.01 4.47
N GLU A 65 -7.67 -8.90 4.17
CA GLU A 65 -8.34 -9.79 5.13
C GLU A 65 -7.36 -10.76 5.82
N ASN A 66 -6.23 -11.05 5.17
CA ASN A 66 -5.14 -11.89 5.67
C ASN A 66 -4.06 -11.11 6.45
N GLY A 67 -4.29 -9.82 6.71
CA GLY A 67 -3.38 -8.94 7.45
C GLY A 67 -2.25 -8.32 6.61
N TYR A 68 -2.21 -8.57 5.29
CA TYR A 68 -1.26 -7.90 4.41
C TYR A 68 -1.68 -6.43 4.23
N ARG A 69 -0.69 -5.56 4.06
CA ARG A 69 -0.90 -4.12 3.90
C ARG A 69 -0.35 -3.71 2.55
N VAL A 70 -1.22 -3.14 1.73
CA VAL A 70 -0.86 -2.59 0.42
C VAL A 70 -0.81 -1.08 0.58
N LEU A 71 0.29 -0.46 0.17
CA LEU A 71 0.48 0.98 0.20
C LEU A 71 0.78 1.48 -1.20
N CYS A 72 0.14 2.58 -1.58
CA CYS A 72 0.40 3.26 -2.85
C CYS A 72 0.72 4.72 -2.61
N VAL A 73 1.66 5.25 -3.40
CA VAL A 73 2.06 6.66 -3.40
C VAL A 73 1.51 7.34 -4.65
N PHE A 74 0.83 8.47 -4.47
CA PHE A 74 0.13 9.22 -5.49
C PHE A 74 0.68 10.64 -5.60
N GLN A 75 0.78 11.17 -6.83
CA GLN A 75 1.14 12.58 -7.07
C GLN A 75 -0.06 13.53 -7.04
N SER A 76 -1.28 13.01 -7.22
CA SER A 76 -2.53 13.78 -7.21
C SER A 76 -3.68 12.91 -6.70
N GLY A 77 -4.70 13.54 -6.11
CA GLY A 77 -5.73 12.85 -5.33
C GLY A 77 -7.01 12.42 -6.03
N GLU A 78 -7.17 12.75 -7.32
CA GLU A 78 -8.45 12.62 -8.01
C GLU A 78 -8.89 11.17 -8.29
N SER A 79 -8.07 10.17 -7.95
CA SER A 79 -8.41 8.75 -8.16
C SER A 79 -7.92 7.79 -7.08
N GLU A 80 -7.45 8.28 -5.93
CA GLU A 80 -6.78 7.45 -4.90
C GLU A 80 -7.65 6.26 -4.46
N LYS A 81 -8.92 6.52 -4.12
CA LYS A 81 -9.83 5.49 -3.63
C LYS A 81 -10.04 4.37 -4.66
N LYS A 82 -10.36 4.75 -5.90
CA LYS A 82 -10.63 3.80 -6.98
C LYS A 82 -9.41 2.95 -7.28
N GLU A 83 -8.24 3.56 -7.32
CA GLU A 83 -7.00 2.84 -7.60
C GLU A 83 -6.61 1.91 -6.44
N MET A 84 -6.77 2.33 -5.18
CA MET A 84 -6.54 1.46 -4.04
C MET A 84 -7.45 0.22 -4.06
N GLU A 85 -8.70 0.37 -4.50
CA GLU A 85 -9.62 -0.75 -4.68
C GLU A 85 -9.17 -1.70 -5.81
N GLU A 86 -8.73 -1.16 -6.96
CA GLU A 86 -8.21 -1.95 -8.09
C GLU A 86 -6.94 -2.72 -7.72
N VAL A 87 -5.96 -2.03 -7.12
CA VAL A 87 -4.70 -2.63 -6.66
C VAL A 87 -4.97 -3.66 -5.56
N GLY A 88 -5.90 -3.35 -4.65
CA GLY A 88 -6.35 -4.29 -3.62
C GLY A 88 -6.90 -5.58 -4.19
N ASN A 89 -7.76 -5.51 -5.20
CA ASN A 89 -8.32 -6.69 -5.85
C ASN A 89 -7.25 -7.52 -6.57
N MET A 90 -6.30 -6.87 -7.25
CA MET A 90 -5.17 -7.55 -7.86
C MET A 90 -4.33 -8.31 -6.82
N PHE A 91 -3.98 -7.68 -5.68
CA PHE A 91 -3.17 -8.34 -4.67
C PHE A 91 -3.94 -9.42 -3.91
N ARG A 92 -5.25 -9.26 -3.66
CA ARG A 92 -6.09 -10.33 -3.09
C ARG A 92 -6.00 -11.61 -3.93
N GLN A 93 -6.13 -11.50 -5.25
CA GLN A 93 -6.02 -12.63 -6.15
C GLN A 93 -4.62 -13.27 -6.09
N LYS A 94 -3.57 -12.46 -6.11
CA LYS A 94 -2.17 -12.92 -6.06
C LYS A 94 -1.81 -13.60 -4.75
N VAL A 95 -2.33 -13.12 -3.62
CA VAL A 95 -2.11 -13.80 -2.32
C VAL A 95 -2.74 -15.18 -2.33
N LEU A 96 -3.98 -15.29 -2.83
CA LEU A 96 -4.70 -16.56 -2.90
C LEU A 96 -3.98 -17.58 -3.80
N GLN A 97 -3.27 -17.11 -4.81
CA GLN A 97 -2.49 -17.95 -5.73
C GLN A 97 -1.09 -18.33 -5.18
N GLY A 98 -0.67 -17.78 -4.03
CA GLY A 98 0.63 -18.07 -3.43
C GLY A 98 1.83 -17.53 -4.22
N GLU A 99 1.61 -16.57 -5.12
CA GLU A 99 2.60 -16.14 -6.13
C GLU A 99 3.66 -15.15 -5.62
N PHE A 100 3.65 -14.78 -4.34
CA PHE A 100 4.58 -13.78 -3.80
C PHE A 100 6.06 -14.12 -3.93
N ASN A 101 6.42 -15.39 -4.12
CA ASN A 101 7.80 -15.82 -4.27
C ASN A 101 8.37 -15.64 -5.70
N ARG A 102 7.60 -15.07 -6.66
CA ARG A 102 8.01 -14.94 -8.06
C ARG A 102 7.49 -13.65 -8.72
N PHE A 103 7.97 -12.48 -8.28
CA PHE A 103 7.77 -11.25 -9.06
C PHE A 103 9.10 -10.82 -9.69
N GLU A 104 9.21 -11.05 -11.00
CA GLU A 104 10.02 -10.24 -11.92
C GLU A 104 9.02 -9.58 -12.88
N PHE A 105 9.12 -8.25 -13.03
CA PHE A 105 8.38 -7.45 -14.01
C PHE A 105 9.36 -6.92 -15.04
#